data_AF-A0A7R8AHN3-F1
#
_entry.id   AF-A0A7R8AHN3-F1
#
_cell.length_a   1.000
_cell.length_b   1.000
_cell.length_c   1.000
_cell.angle_alpha   90.00
_cell.angle_beta   90.00
_cell.angle_gamma   90.00
#
_symmetry.space_group_name_H-M   'P 1'
#
loop_
_entity.id
_entity.type
_entity.pdbx_description
1 polymer ?
#
loop_
_entity_poly.entity_id
_entity_poly.type
_entity_poly.pdbx_seq_one_letter_code
_entity_poly.pdbx_strand_id
1 'polypeptide(L)' 'MAPALVFSAEMDPLRDEAEVYADKLRAAGGRVELVRVAGAPHTFGGLDEILESAKKFNKKVIETMQKTFVSQSA' A
#
# COMPACT_ATOMS: atom_id res chain seq x y z
N MET A 1 0.84 -15.60 -8.52
CA MET A 1 1.27 -14.21 -8.27
C MET A 1 1.55 -14.03 -6.78
N ALA A 2 2.52 -13.21 -6.40
CA ALA A 2 2.75 -12.86 -4.99
C ALA A 2 1.58 -12.00 -4.45
N PRO A 3 1.29 -12.03 -3.14
CA PRO A 3 0.37 -11.07 -2.52
C PRO A 3 0.86 -9.64 -2.72
N ALA A 4 -0.06 -8.72 -2.99
CA ALA A 4 0.25 -7.31 -3.17
C ALA A 4 -0.47 -6.44 -2.13
N LEU A 5 0.28 -5.52 -1.55
CA LEU A 5 -0.25 -4.38 -0.80
C LEU A 5 0.02 -3.13 -1.65
N VAL A 6 -1.05 -2.52 -2.15
CA VAL A 6 -0.99 -1.31 -2.98
C VAL A 6 -1.48 -0.14 -2.15
N PHE A 7 -0.71 0.95 -2.17
CA PHE A 7 -1.12 2.22 -1.58
C PHE A 7 -1.32 3.27 -2.67
N SER A 8 -2.28 4.16 -2.46
CA SER A 8 -2.44 5.39 -3.23
C SER A 8 -2.71 6.58 -2.30
N ALA A 9 -2.40 7.79 -2.78
CA ALA A 9 -2.71 9.03 -2.09
C ALA A 9 -3.94 9.69 -2.73
N GLU A 10 -4.84 10.26 -1.94
CA GLU A 10 -6.09 10.84 -2.47
C GLU A 10 -5.86 12.03 -3.41
N MET A 11 -4.84 12.85 -3.15
CA MET A 11 -4.49 14.04 -3.94
C MET A 11 -3.35 13.78 -4.95
N ASP A 12 -3.12 12.51 -5.29
CA ASP A 12 -2.09 12.08 -6.23
C ASP A 12 -2.70 11.89 -7.64
N PRO A 13 -2.14 12.51 -8.70
CA PRO A 13 -2.56 12.22 -10.08
C PRO A 13 -2.53 10.72 -10.45
N LEU A 14 -1.67 9.93 -9.81
CA LEU A 14 -1.55 8.49 -10.06
C LEU A 14 -2.58 7.64 -9.31
N ARG A 15 -3.47 8.25 -8.51
CA ARG A 15 -4.48 7.56 -7.69
C ARG A 15 -5.29 6.56 -8.50
N ASP A 16 -5.81 6.99 -9.65
CA ASP A 16 -6.72 6.18 -10.47
C ASP A 16 -5.96 5.00 -11.12
N GLU A 17 -4.68 5.20 -11.47
CA GLU A 17 -3.83 4.13 -12.00
C GLU A 17 -3.55 3.04 -10.97
N ALA A 18 -3.38 3.41 -9.69
CA ALA A 18 -3.20 2.44 -8.61
C ALA A 18 -4.43 1.54 -8.44
N GLU A 19 -5.64 2.08 -8.62
CA GLU A 19 -6.89 1.33 -8.59
C GLU A 19 -7.01 0.38 -9.77
N VAL A 20 -6.77 0.87 -10.98
CA VAL A 20 -6.75 0.04 -12.20
C VAL A 20 -5.73 -1.08 -12.09
N TYR A 21 -4.54 -0.80 -11.54
CA TYR A 21 -3.51 -1.80 -11.34
C TYR A 21 -3.94 -2.85 -10.32
N ALA A 22 -4.48 -2.44 -9.17
CA ALA A 22 -5.00 -3.36 -8.16
C ALA A 22 -6.08 -4.28 -8.72
N ASP A 23 -6.99 -3.75 -9.56
CA ASP A 23 -8.04 -4.55 -10.20
C ASP A 23 -7.49 -5.53 -11.24
N LYS A 24 -6.49 -5.12 -12.03
CA LYS A 24 -5.80 -6.04 -12.95
C LYS A 24 -5.10 -7.17 -12.20
N LEU A 25 -4.44 -6.86 -11.08
CA LEU A 25 -3.82 -7.88 -10.23
C LEU A 25 -4.85 -8.85 -9.65
N ARG A 26 -6.03 -8.38 -9.21
CA ARG A 26 -7.13 -9.23 -8.75
C ARG A 26 -7.69 -10.10 -9.86
N ALA A 27 -7.93 -9.53 -11.04
CA ALA A 27 -8.45 -10.25 -12.21
C ALA A 27 -7.51 -11.37 -12.67
N ALA A 28 -6.19 -11.19 -12.49
CA ALA A 28 -5.18 -12.21 -12.74
C ALA A 28 -5.06 -13.28 -11.63
N GLY A 29 -5.97 -13.28 -10.65
CA GLY A 29 -5.98 -14.23 -9.52
C GLY A 29 -5.05 -13.86 -8.37
N GLY A 30 -4.51 -12.63 -8.35
CA GLY A 30 -3.67 -12.13 -7.26
C GLY A 30 -4.46 -11.79 -6.00
N ARG A 31 -3.84 -11.98 -4.83
CA ARG A 31 -4.35 -11.47 -3.54
C ARG A 31 -3.90 -10.03 -3.38
N VAL A 32 -4.82 -9.07 -3.37
CA VAL A 32 -4.49 -7.63 -3.39
C VAL A 32 -5.26 -6.87 -2.33
N GLU A 33 -4.52 -6.23 -1.42
CA GLU A 33 -5.04 -5.17 -0.54
C GLU A 33 -4.72 -3.82 -1.17
N LEU A 34 -5.72 -2.95 -1.32
CA LEU A 34 -5.55 -1.58 -1.80
C LEU A 34 -5.97 -0.61 -0.69
N VAL A 35 -5.11 0.35 -0.36
CA VAL A 35 -5.38 1.38 0.64
C VAL A 35 -5.20 2.76 0.01
N ARG A 36 -6.29 3.54 -0.06
CA ARG A 36 -6.24 4.96 -0.43
C ARG A 36 -6.10 5.80 0.84
N VAL A 37 -5.05 6.61 0.92
CA VAL A 37 -4.77 7.48 2.06
C VAL A 37 -5.44 8.83 1.85
N ALA A 38 -6.47 9.11 2.64
CA ALA A 38 -7.25 10.35 2.56
C ALA A 38 -6.38 11.58 2.86
N GLY A 39 -6.59 12.66 2.09
CA GLY A 39 -5.91 13.95 2.22
C GLY A 39 -4.39 13.92 2.00
N ALA A 40 -3.84 12.80 1.53
CA ALA A 40 -2.39 12.66 1.33
C ALA A 40 -1.96 13.14 -0.06
N PRO A 41 -0.85 13.91 -0.17
CA PRO A 41 -0.18 14.15 -1.45
C PRO A 41 0.68 12.94 -1.84
N HIS A 42 1.16 12.90 -3.09
CA HIS A 42 2.04 11.83 -3.60
C HIS A 42 3.23 11.52 -2.67
N THR A 43 3.85 12.55 -2.09
CA THR A 43 5.07 12.44 -1.29
C THR A 43 4.87 11.95 0.14
N PHE A 44 3.62 11.69 0.58
CA PHE A 44 3.30 11.47 1.99
C PHE A 44 4.13 10.36 2.66
N GLY A 45 4.43 9.27 1.94
CA GLY A 45 5.10 8.10 2.52
C GLY A 45 6.49 8.37 3.10
N GLY A 46 7.16 9.44 2.66
CA GLY A 46 8.46 9.87 3.19
C GLY A 46 8.40 10.88 4.33
N LEU A 47 7.20 11.25 4.80
CA LEU A 47 6.99 12.33 5.77
C LEU A 47 6.48 11.79 7.13
N ASP A 48 6.96 10.62 7.56
CA ASP A 48 6.48 9.95 8.78
C ASP A 48 6.89 10.63 10.09
N GLU A 49 7.87 11.53 10.09
CA GLU A 49 8.10 12.40 11.24
C GLU A 49 6.99 13.45 11.45
N ILE A 50 6.27 13.80 10.37
CA ILE A 50 5.33 14.94 10.34
C ILE A 50 3.87 14.48 10.23
N LEU A 51 3.61 13.46 9.41
CA LEU A 51 2.27 13.01 9.06
C LEU A 51 1.93 11.69 9.75
N GLU A 52 0.84 11.67 10.52
CA GLU A 52 0.32 10.45 11.13
C GLU A 52 -0.10 9.39 10.09
N SER A 53 -0.56 9.83 8.91
CA SER A 53 -0.87 8.92 7.80
C SER A 53 0.37 8.20 7.28
N ALA A 54 1.52 8.88 7.25
CA ALA A 54 2.80 8.31 6.83
C ALA A 54 3.35 7.32 7.87
N LYS A 55 3.22 7.62 9.17
CA LYS A 55 3.54 6.65 10.25
C LYS A 55 2.72 5.36 10.11
N LYS A 56 1.41 5.49 9.86
CA LYS A 56 0.52 4.35 9.64
C LYS A 56 0.89 3.56 8.38
N PHE A 57 1.26 4.25 7.30
CA PHE A 57 1.77 3.62 6.08
C PHE A 57 3.01 2.77 6.36
N ASN A 58 4.05 3.35 6.99
CA ASN A 58 5.28 2.63 7.30
C ASN A 58 5.03 1.43 8.23
N LYS A 59 4.22 1.63 9.27
CA LYS A 59 3.82 0.53 10.17
C LYS A 59 3.14 -0.62 9.41
N LYS A 60 2.16 -0.33 8.56
CA LYS A 60 1.42 -1.35 7.80
C LYS A 60 2.32 -2.07 6.79
N VAL A 61 3.25 -1.38 6.14
CA VAL A 61 4.25 -1.99 5.25
C VAL A 61 5.11 -2.98 6.03
N ILE A 62 5.67 -2.56 7.17
CA ILE A 62 6.51 -3.41 8.04
C ILE A 62 5.74 -4.65 8.50
N GLU A 63 4.52 -4.47 9.04
CA GLU A 63 3.66 -5.58 9.50
C GLU A 63 3.36 -6.57 8.37
N THR A 64 3.12 -6.05 7.15
CA THR A 64 2.84 -6.88 5.98
C THR A 64 4.05 -7.68 5.54
N MET A 65 5.24 -7.07 5.55
CA MET A 65 6.50 -7.75 5.24
C MET A 65 6.82 -8.83 6.30
N GLN A 66 6.68 -8.50 7.59
CA GLN A 66 6.87 -9.47 8.68
C GLN A 66 5.93 -10.67 8.54
N LYS A 67 4.63 -10.42 8.31
CA LYS A 67 3.63 -11.49 8.11
C LYS A 67 3.89 -12.31 6.84
N THR A 68 4.41 -11.70 5.78
CA THR A 68 4.60 -12.40 4.52
C THR A 68 5.87 -13.22 4.52
N PHE A 69 6.96 -12.70 5.08
CA PHE A 69 8.29 -13.31 4.95
C PHE A 69 8.80 -13.95 6.23
N VAL A 70 8.57 -13.36 7.40
CA VAL A 70 9.11 -13.87 8.67
C VAL A 70 8.29 -15.04 9.20
N SER A 71 6.96 -14.97 9.12
CA SER A 71 6.09 -16.08 9.56
C SER A 71 5.95 -17.24 8.57
N GLN A 72 6.65 -17.19 7.42
CA GLN A 72 6.75 -18.33 6.48
C GLN A 72 8.04 -19.14 6.65
N SER A 73 8.89 -18.84 7.64
CA SER A 73 10.15 -19.56 7.90
C SER A 73 10.03 -20.72 8.93
N ALA A 74 8.87 -21.38 8.99
CA ALA A 74 8.66 -22.59 9.81
C ALA A 74 8.21 -23.76 8.94
#